data_AF-A0A365XQ69-F1
#
_entry.id   AF-A0A365XQ69-F1
#
_cell.length_a   1.000
_cell.length_b   1.000
_cell.length_c   1.000
_cell.angle_alpha   90.00
_cell.angle_beta   90.00
_cell.angle_gamma   90.00
#
_symmetry.space_group_name_H-M   'P 1'
#
loop_
_entity.id
_entity.type
_entity.pdbx_description
1 polymer ?
#
loop_
_entity_poly.entity_id
_entity_poly.type
_entity_poly.pdbx_seq_one_letter_code
_entity_poly.pdbx_strand_id
1 'polypeptide(L)'
;MKETDPALVKLQIDLFWVAHSSKRSPHELFQLQPGRFVMWHIKDMDRDKKYTELGHGTIDYTKIMPDMSLGGMQYYFVEQGDYFKTSPFQSITDSAAYVKKKLNKWV
;
A
#
# COMPACT_ATOMS: atom_id res chain seq x y z
N MET A 1 -6.97 17.25 -1.81
CA MET A 1 -8.41 17.58 -1.88
C MET A 1 -8.66 18.83 -1.06
N LYS A 2 -9.03 19.93 -1.71
CA LYS A 2 -9.26 21.24 -1.05
C LYS A 2 -10.73 21.51 -0.70
N GLU A 3 -11.66 20.79 -1.34
CA GLU A 3 -13.11 21.05 -1.27
C GLU A 3 -13.84 20.13 -0.28
N THR A 4 -13.11 19.47 0.62
CA THR A 4 -13.67 18.53 1.61
C THR A 4 -13.08 18.83 2.98
N ASP A 5 -13.91 18.80 4.02
CA ASP A 5 -13.45 18.92 5.41
C ASP A 5 -12.57 17.70 5.80
N PRO A 6 -11.30 17.90 6.19
CA PRO A 6 -10.43 16.83 6.67
C PRO A 6 -10.93 16.10 7.92
N ALA A 7 -11.78 16.73 8.74
CA ALA A 7 -12.36 16.10 9.92
C ALA A 7 -13.40 15.03 9.53
N LEU A 8 -14.18 15.28 8.47
CA LEU A 8 -15.28 14.43 8.04
C LEU A 8 -14.86 13.45 6.93
N VAL A 9 -13.92 13.83 6.07
CA VAL A 9 -13.49 13.02 4.92
C VAL A 9 -12.06 12.56 5.08
N LYS A 10 -11.88 11.25 5.22
CA LYS A 10 -10.58 10.57 5.14
C LYS A 10 -10.38 9.94 3.77
N LEU A 11 -9.14 9.56 3.49
CA LEU A 11 -8.70 9.03 2.21
C LEU A 11 -8.23 7.59 2.40
N GLN A 12 -8.53 6.77 1.40
CA GLN A 12 -7.93 5.46 1.21
C GLN A 12 -7.02 5.53 0.00
N ILE A 13 -5.80 5.00 0.12
CA ILE A 13 -4.81 4.99 -0.95
C ILE A 13 -4.49 3.56 -1.35
N ASP A 14 -4.44 3.31 -2.65
CA ASP A 14 -3.91 2.08 -3.19
C ASP A 14 -2.49 2.33 -3.69
N LEU A 15 -1.52 1.79 -2.94
CA LEU A 15 -0.10 2.03 -3.19
C LEU A 15 0.42 1.32 -4.44
N PHE A 16 -0.26 0.25 -4.89
CA PHE A 16 0.04 -0.38 -6.17
C PHE A 16 -0.27 0.59 -7.32
N TRP A 17 -1.44 1.20 -7.31
CA TRP A 17 -1.83 2.13 -8.39
C TRP A 17 -0.99 3.41 -8.38
N VAL A 18 -0.55 3.84 -7.19
CA VAL A 18 0.45 4.92 -7.09
C VAL A 18 1.75 4.51 -7.76
N ALA A 19 2.32 3.35 -7.43
CA ALA A 19 3.55 2.86 -8.04
C ALA A 19 3.42 2.58 -9.55
N HIS A 20 2.26 2.11 -9.99
CA HIS A 20 2.01 1.75 -11.38
C HIS A 20 1.89 2.97 -12.32
N SER A 21 1.17 4.01 -11.88
CA SER A 21 0.70 5.09 -12.76
C SER A 21 0.90 6.52 -12.24
N SER A 22 1.15 6.74 -10.96
CA SER A 22 1.23 8.09 -10.41
C SER A 22 2.52 8.80 -10.84
N LYS A 23 2.41 10.10 -11.12
CA LYS A 23 3.58 10.98 -11.25
C LYS A 23 4.19 11.39 -9.91
N ARG A 24 3.46 11.19 -8.82
CA ARG A 24 3.85 11.52 -7.44
C ARG A 24 4.08 10.25 -6.65
N SER A 25 5.14 10.26 -5.83
CA SER A 25 5.37 9.25 -4.82
C SER A 25 4.29 9.25 -3.72
N PRO A 26 4.14 8.15 -2.97
CA PRO A 26 3.30 8.12 -1.78
C PRO A 26 3.65 9.25 -0.79
N HIS A 27 4.94 9.48 -0.54
CA HIS A 27 5.43 10.54 0.35
C HIS A 27 4.89 11.91 -0.05
N GLU A 28 5.02 12.29 -1.34
CA GLU A 28 4.50 13.56 -1.84
C GLU A 28 2.97 13.66 -1.70
N LEU A 29 2.25 12.57 -1.92
CA LEU A 29 0.80 12.54 -1.70
C LEU A 29 0.46 12.75 -0.23
N PHE A 30 1.18 12.11 0.69
CA PHE A 30 1.01 12.26 2.13
C PHE A 30 1.31 13.70 2.58
N GLN A 31 2.36 14.35 2.05
CA GLN A 31 2.64 15.76 2.31
C GLN A 31 1.52 16.69 1.83
N LEU A 32 0.86 16.36 0.72
CA LEU A 32 -0.25 17.15 0.20
C LEU A 32 -1.52 17.01 1.06
N GLN A 33 -1.71 15.89 1.75
CA GLN A 33 -2.89 15.59 2.57
C GLN A 33 -2.48 14.92 3.89
N PRO A 34 -1.72 15.62 4.75
CA PRO A 34 -1.14 15.02 5.95
C PRO A 34 -2.24 14.55 6.89
N GLY A 35 -2.08 13.35 7.43
CA GLY A 35 -3.01 12.73 8.38
C GLY A 35 -4.35 12.28 7.80
N ARG A 36 -4.55 12.34 6.47
CA ARG A 36 -5.84 12.00 5.84
C ARG A 36 -5.89 10.62 5.22
N PHE A 37 -4.76 10.01 4.84
CA PHE A 37 -4.70 8.68 4.26
C PHE A 37 -4.71 7.61 5.36
N VAL A 38 -5.90 7.36 5.92
CA VAL A 38 -6.05 6.48 7.09
C VAL A 38 -6.13 4.99 6.75
N MET A 39 -6.40 4.63 5.49
CA MET A 39 -6.52 3.26 5.01
C MET A 39 -5.63 3.03 3.79
N TRP A 40 -4.77 2.03 3.82
CA TRP A 40 -3.83 1.75 2.73
C TRP A 40 -4.07 0.35 2.15
N HIS A 41 -4.20 0.23 0.82
CA HIS A 41 -4.04 -1.07 0.17
C HIS A 41 -2.57 -1.32 -0.14
N ILE A 42 -2.09 -2.49 0.26
CA ILE A 42 -0.75 -2.97 -0.08
C ILE A 42 -0.86 -4.23 -0.95
N LYS A 43 -0.25 -4.16 -2.13
CA LYS A 43 -0.16 -5.19 -3.16
C LYS A 43 1.22 -5.08 -3.81
N ASP A 44 1.72 -6.11 -4.47
CA ASP A 44 2.99 -6.00 -5.19
C ASP A 44 2.80 -6.11 -6.69
N MET A 45 3.82 -5.62 -7.41
CA MET A 45 3.84 -5.52 -8.85
C MET A 45 5.12 -6.15 -9.40
N ASP A 46 4.99 -7.12 -10.29
CA ASP A 46 6.14 -7.69 -10.99
C ASP A 46 6.72 -6.71 -12.04
N ARG A 47 7.77 -7.15 -12.74
CA ARG A 47 8.45 -6.32 -13.75
C ARG A 47 7.61 -6.08 -15.01
N ASP A 48 6.60 -6.91 -15.24
CA ASP A 48 5.65 -6.80 -16.36
C ASP A 48 4.39 -6.02 -15.96
N LYS A 49 4.41 -5.38 -14.78
CA LYS A 49 3.30 -4.61 -14.20
C LYS A 49 2.05 -5.42 -13.86
N LYS A 50 2.20 -6.73 -13.61
CA LYS A 50 1.12 -7.59 -13.14
C LYS A 50 1.15 -7.71 -11.61
N TYR A 51 0.03 -8.10 -11.02
CA TYR A 51 0.00 -8.40 -9.59
C TYR A 51 0.94 -9.56 -9.26
N THR A 52 1.57 -9.49 -8.09
CA THR A 52 2.35 -10.59 -7.51
C THR A 52 2.27 -10.50 -5.99
N GLU A 53 2.60 -11.60 -5.31
CA GLU A 53 2.64 -11.63 -3.85
C GLU A 53 3.64 -10.62 -3.28
N LEU A 54 3.35 -10.07 -2.10
CA LEU A 54 4.21 -9.10 -1.43
C LEU A 54 5.63 -9.65 -1.23
N GLY A 55 6.62 -8.87 -1.68
CA GLY A 55 8.04 -9.20 -1.59
C GLY A 55 8.58 -9.97 -2.79
N HIS A 56 7.75 -10.30 -3.77
CA HIS A 56 8.17 -10.90 -5.05
C HIS A 56 8.19 -9.89 -6.20
N GLY A 57 7.67 -8.69 -5.99
CA GLY A 57 7.61 -7.65 -7.00
C GLY A 57 8.65 -6.56 -6.81
N THR A 58 8.24 -5.34 -7.12
CA THR A 58 9.11 -4.17 -7.27
C THR A 58 8.76 -3.05 -6.29
N ILE A 59 7.65 -3.15 -5.55
CA ILE A 59 7.21 -2.11 -4.62
C ILE A 59 7.88 -2.32 -3.27
N ASP A 60 8.79 -1.42 -2.90
CA ASP A 60 9.53 -1.48 -1.65
C ASP A 60 8.78 -0.79 -0.50
N TYR A 61 7.87 -1.54 0.14
CA TYR A 61 7.12 -1.05 1.29
C TYR A 61 7.99 -0.66 2.49
N THR A 62 9.22 -1.16 2.60
CA THR A 62 10.12 -0.76 3.70
C THR A 62 10.53 0.72 3.64
N LYS A 63 10.40 1.34 2.46
CA LYS A 63 10.62 2.77 2.23
C LYS A 63 9.36 3.61 2.36
N ILE A 64 8.18 3.00 2.33
CA ILE A 64 6.88 3.70 2.41
C ILE A 64 6.34 3.68 3.85
N MET A 65 6.46 2.56 4.56
CA MET A 65 5.96 2.40 5.93
C MET A 65 6.47 3.44 6.93
N PRO A 66 7.71 4.00 6.83
CA PRO A 66 8.13 5.10 7.69
C PRO A 66 7.23 6.35 7.62
N ASP A 67 6.51 6.56 6.52
CA ASP A 67 5.58 7.69 6.37
C ASP A 67 4.19 7.43 6.96
N MET A 68 3.97 6.31 7.66
CA MET A 68 2.66 5.96 8.23
C MET A 68 2.05 7.09 9.09
N SER A 69 2.87 7.77 9.90
CA SER A 69 2.42 8.88 10.74
C SER A 69 2.10 10.12 9.91
N LEU A 70 2.85 10.38 8.84
CA LEU A 70 2.60 11.50 7.92
C LEU A 70 1.29 11.29 7.15
N GLY A 71 1.05 10.07 6.65
CA GLY A 71 -0.20 9.73 5.98
C GLY A 71 -1.39 9.62 6.94
N GLY A 72 -1.16 9.37 8.22
CA GLY A 72 -2.20 9.14 9.24
C GLY A 72 -2.78 7.73 9.19
N MET A 73 -1.97 6.74 8.78
CA MET A 73 -2.42 5.36 8.62
C MET A 73 -2.96 4.79 9.94
N GLN A 74 -4.16 4.22 9.88
CA GLN A 74 -4.80 3.48 10.97
C GLN A 74 -4.97 2.01 10.60
N TYR A 75 -5.23 1.74 9.32
CA TYR A 75 -5.41 0.39 8.79
C TYR A 75 -4.64 0.23 7.49
N TYR A 76 -4.18 -0.99 7.23
CA TYR A 76 -3.77 -1.41 5.91
C TYR A 76 -4.39 -2.77 5.60
N PHE A 77 -4.59 -3.00 4.31
CA PHE A 77 -5.20 -4.22 3.79
C PHE A 77 -4.23 -4.83 2.79
N VAL A 78 -3.86 -6.09 3.03
CA VAL A 78 -3.17 -6.90 2.03
C VAL A 78 -4.21 -7.33 1.01
N GLU A 79 -4.01 -6.95 -0.25
CA GLU A 79 -4.94 -7.28 -1.33
C GLU A 79 -4.17 -7.95 -2.47
N GLN A 80 -4.83 -8.86 -3.18
CA GLN A 80 -4.30 -9.50 -4.40
C GLN A 80 -5.34 -9.31 -5.50
N GLY A 81 -4.89 -8.96 -6.71
CA GLY A 81 -5.76 -8.82 -7.87
C GLY A 81 -6.11 -10.17 -8.51
N ASP A 82 -6.55 -10.12 -9.76
CA ASP A 82 -7.02 -11.26 -10.57
C ASP A 82 -5.90 -12.18 -11.08
N TYR A 83 -4.65 -11.94 -10.70
CA TYR A 83 -3.51 -12.78 -11.04
C TYR A 83 -3.01 -13.54 -9.81
N PHE A 84 -3.15 -14.87 -9.87
CA PHE A 84 -2.66 -15.80 -8.86
C PHE A 84 -1.76 -16.82 -9.54
N LYS A 85 -0.50 -16.92 -9.10
CA LYS A 85 0.43 -17.92 -9.66
C LYS A 85 0.04 -19.35 -9.29
N THR A 86 -0.52 -19.53 -8.08
CA THR A 86 -0.89 -20.83 -7.53
C THR A 86 -2.37 -20.88 -7.13
N SER A 87 -2.75 -20.15 -6.08
CA SER A 87 -4.13 -20.07 -5.59
C SER A 87 -4.31 -18.80 -4.74
N PRO A 88 -5.54 -18.31 -4.53
CA PRO A 88 -5.77 -17.16 -3.66
C PRO A 88 -5.33 -17.41 -2.21
N PHE A 89 -5.49 -18.64 -1.70
CA PHE A 89 -5.07 -18.99 -0.33
C PHE A 89 -3.56 -19.05 -0.17
N GLN A 90 -2.83 -19.56 -1.17
CA GLN A 90 -1.38 -19.55 -1.13
C GLN A 90 -0.86 -18.11 -1.24
N SER A 91 -1.44 -17.32 -2.15
CA SER A 91 -1.03 -15.93 -2.39
C SER A 91 -1.19 -15.05 -1.15
N ILE A 92 -2.32 -15.16 -0.44
CA ILE A 92 -2.52 -14.42 0.82
C ILE A 92 -1.62 -14.94 1.94
N THR A 93 -1.32 -16.25 1.97
CA THR A 93 -0.39 -16.84 2.95
C THR A 93 1.02 -16.29 2.77
N ASP A 94 1.51 -16.25 1.54
CA ASP A 94 2.84 -15.72 1.20
C ASP A 94 2.93 -14.23 1.53
N SER A 95 1.91 -13.46 1.13
CA SER A 95 1.85 -12.02 1.41
C SER A 95 1.76 -11.71 2.91
N ALA A 96 0.98 -12.48 3.67
CA ALA A 96 0.90 -12.35 5.12
C ALA A 96 2.24 -12.68 5.80
N ALA A 97 2.95 -13.71 5.31
CA ALA A 97 4.28 -14.06 5.81
C ALA A 97 5.29 -12.93 5.57
N TYR A 98 5.24 -12.29 4.40
CA TYR A 98 6.06 -11.10 4.12
C TYR A 98 5.76 -9.97 5.11
N VAL A 99 4.50 -9.61 5.31
CA VAL A 99 4.10 -8.54 6.25
C VAL A 99 4.62 -8.83 7.65
N LYS A 100 4.38 -10.05 8.17
CA LYS A 100 4.85 -10.45 9.50
C LYS A 100 6.36 -10.38 9.65
N LYS A 101 7.11 -10.75 8.60
CA LYS A 101 8.58 -10.80 8.65
C LYS A 101 9.24 -9.45 8.42
N LYS A 102 8.68 -8.60 7.56
CA LYS A 102 9.34 -7.39 7.05
C LYS A 102 8.71 -6.11 7.54
N LEU A 103 7.40 -6.08 7.76
CA LEU A 103 6.66 -4.86 8.05
C LEU A 103 6.21 -4.73 9.51
N ASN A 104 6.19 -5.82 10.29
CA ASN A 104 5.72 -5.88 11.69
C ASN A 104 6.46 -4.97 12.71
N LYS A 105 7.47 -4.21 12.28
CA LYS A 105 8.11 -3.20 13.15
C LYS A 105 7.46 -1.81 13.04
N TRP A 106 6.62 -1.62 12.02
CA TRP A 106 5.83 -0.41 11.80
C TRP A 106 4.34 -0.66 12.03
N VAL A 107 3.98 -1.87 12.45
CA VAL A 107 2.60 -2.31 12.68
C VAL A 107 2.48 -2.86 14.08
#